data_AF-A0A382W5C8-F1
#
_entry.id   AF-A0A382W5C8-F1
#
_cell.length_a   1.000
_cell.length_b   1.000
_cell.length_c   1.000
_cell.angle_alpha   90.00
_cell.angle_beta   90.00
_cell.angle_gamma   90.00
#
_symmetry.space_group_name_H-M   'P 1'
#
loop_
_entity.id
_entity.type
_entity.pdbx_description
1 polymer ?
#
loop_
_entity_poly.entity_id
_entity_poly.type
_entity_poly.pdbx_seq_one_letter_code
_entity_poly.pdbx_strand_id
1 'polypeptide(L)'
;MSESASESRGSRSRLVRWLGIPLAAVLLTLFFVYLGFPYDRMTRYDLRGVDQNQGLQVLVGSASPSVAWLGPGIALRDVVIVPSNNPRIHLDRVELRPAWSFSWFRAVPAVHASIEAPSGDIDATVQLENP
;
A
#
# COMPACT_ATOMS: atom_id res chain seq x y z
N MET A 1 -5.81 -29.02 45.43
CA MET A 1 -4.84 -28.70 44.36
C MET A 1 -5.49 -28.74 42.96
N SER A 2 -6.78 -28.39 42.84
CA SER A 2 -7.57 -28.55 41.60
C SER A 2 -8.23 -27.25 41.10
N GLU A 3 -8.13 -26.16 41.86
CA GLU A 3 -8.74 -24.86 41.50
C GLU A 3 -7.87 -24.03 40.54
N SER A 4 -6.55 -24.18 40.57
CA SER A 4 -5.63 -23.39 39.73
C SER A 4 -5.66 -23.72 38.23
N ALA A 5 -6.28 -24.83 37.84
CA ALA A 5 -6.39 -25.23 36.42
C ALA A 5 -7.64 -24.65 35.72
N SER A 6 -8.70 -24.28 36.45
CA SER A 6 -9.96 -23.79 35.85
C SER A 6 -9.89 -22.31 35.51
N GLU A 7 -9.22 -21.48 36.32
CA GLU A 7 -9.03 -20.05 36.06
C GLU A 7 -8.16 -19.76 34.84
N SER A 8 -7.11 -20.56 34.62
CA SER A 8 -6.18 -20.40 33.49
C SER A 8 -6.85 -20.61 32.12
N ARG A 9 -7.82 -21.53 32.02
CA ARG A 9 -8.56 -21.81 30.77
C ARG A 9 -9.58 -20.71 30.44
N GLY A 10 -10.25 -20.15 31.43
CA GLY A 10 -11.24 -19.08 31.24
C GLY A 10 -10.61 -17.75 30.80
N SER A 11 -9.41 -17.44 31.32
CA SER A 11 -8.66 -16.23 30.93
C SER A 11 -8.12 -16.33 29.51
N ARG A 12 -7.49 -17.47 29.14
CA ARG A 12 -6.99 -17.71 27.78
C ARG A 12 -8.08 -17.69 26.72
N SER A 13 -9.25 -18.28 26.98
CA SER A 13 -10.36 -18.28 26.00
C SER A 13 -10.95 -16.89 25.79
N ARG A 14 -11.05 -16.06 26.85
CA ARG A 14 -11.48 -14.66 26.72
C ARG A 14 -10.43 -13.82 25.99
N LEU A 15 -9.14 -14.01 26.28
CA LEU A 15 -8.05 -13.29 25.61
C LEU A 15 -7.97 -13.62 24.11
N VAL A 16 -8.07 -14.90 23.75
CA VAL A 16 -8.13 -15.34 22.35
C VAL A 16 -9.40 -14.83 21.66
N ARG A 17 -10.53 -14.76 22.36
CA ARG A 17 -11.78 -14.25 21.80
C ARG A 17 -11.78 -12.72 21.64
N TRP A 18 -11.15 -11.98 22.56
CA TRP A 18 -11.10 -10.52 22.55
C TRP A 18 -10.00 -9.94 21.66
N LEU A 19 -8.83 -10.58 21.57
CA LEU A 19 -7.76 -10.14 20.67
C LEU A 19 -7.67 -10.98 19.40
N GLY A 20 -7.85 -12.29 19.50
CA GLY A 20 -7.66 -13.20 18.36
C GLY A 20 -8.73 -13.05 17.29
N ILE A 21 -10.00 -12.84 17.66
CA ILE A 21 -11.08 -12.63 16.68
C ILE A 21 -10.89 -11.34 15.87
N PRO A 22 -10.73 -10.14 16.47
CA PRO A 22 -10.54 -8.94 15.68
C PRO A 22 -9.24 -8.97 14.87
N LEU A 23 -8.17 -9.53 15.42
CA LEU A 23 -6.91 -9.69 14.69
C LEU A 23 -7.08 -10.63 13.48
N ALA A 24 -7.72 -11.78 13.65
CA ALA A 24 -8.00 -12.71 12.56
C ALA A 24 -8.91 -12.09 11.50
N ALA A 25 -9.92 -11.32 11.91
CA ALA A 25 -10.80 -10.61 10.99
C ALA A 25 -10.03 -9.55 10.18
N VAL A 26 -9.16 -8.76 10.81
CA VAL A 26 -8.31 -7.78 10.11
C VAL A 26 -7.36 -8.48 9.15
N LEU A 27 -6.73 -9.58 9.56
CA LEU A 27 -5.82 -10.35 8.70
C LEU A 27 -6.56 -10.98 7.51
N LEU A 28 -7.74 -11.56 7.72
CA LEU A 28 -8.59 -12.11 6.66
C LEU A 28 -9.04 -11.02 5.70
N THR A 29 -9.49 -9.87 6.21
CA THR A 29 -9.88 -8.74 5.36
C THR A 29 -8.69 -8.24 4.54
N LEU A 30 -7.52 -8.05 5.14
CA LEU A 30 -6.29 -7.68 4.42
C LEU A 30 -5.92 -8.72 3.36
N PHE A 31 -6.04 -10.01 3.68
CA PHE A 31 -5.77 -11.10 2.76
C PHE A 31 -6.74 -11.11 1.57
N PHE A 32 -8.04 -10.94 1.82
CA PHE A 32 -9.05 -10.87 0.78
C PHE A 32 -8.94 -9.60 -0.07
N VAL A 33 -8.62 -8.46 0.55
CA VAL A 33 -8.34 -7.21 -0.17
C VAL A 33 -7.12 -7.39 -1.05
N TYR A 34 -6.05 -8.00 -0.53
CA TYR A 34 -4.84 -8.30 -1.29
C TYR A 34 -5.14 -9.24 -2.48
N LEU A 35 -5.85 -10.34 -2.29
CA LEU A 35 -6.20 -11.26 -3.40
C LEU A 35 -7.20 -10.69 -4.39
N GLY A 36 -8.18 -9.93 -3.91
CA GLY A 36 -9.23 -9.34 -4.74
C GLY A 36 -8.82 -8.04 -5.43
N PHE A 37 -7.64 -7.50 -5.11
CA PHE A 37 -7.16 -6.28 -5.70
C PHE A 37 -6.82 -6.50 -7.19
N PRO A 38 -7.41 -5.73 -8.12
CA PRO A 38 -7.20 -5.96 -9.54
C PRO A 38 -5.86 -5.38 -10.00
N TYR A 39 -4.74 -6.02 -9.63
CA TYR A 39 -3.38 -5.60 -10.01
C TYR A 39 -3.21 -5.50 -11.53
N ASP A 40 -3.83 -6.40 -12.30
CA ASP A 40 -3.84 -6.38 -13.76
C ASP A 40 -4.54 -5.15 -14.35
N ARG A 41 -5.41 -4.48 -13.59
CA ARG A 41 -6.01 -3.21 -14.03
C ARG A 41 -5.07 -2.04 -13.83
N MET A 42 -4.13 -2.10 -12.89
CA MET A 42 -3.15 -1.02 -12.68
C MET A 42 -2.17 -0.88 -13.83
N THR A 43 -1.78 -1.98 -14.47
CA THR A 43 -0.93 -1.95 -15.68
C THR A 43 -1.64 -1.37 -16.89
N ARG A 44 -2.97 -1.39 -16.91
CA ARG A 44 -3.80 -0.80 -17.97
C ARG A 44 -4.44 0.54 -17.60
N TYR A 45 -4.14 1.07 -16.42
CA TYR A 45 -4.51 2.45 -16.09
C TYR A 45 -3.58 3.37 -16.88
N ASP A 46 -4.00 3.66 -18.10
CA ASP A 46 -3.60 4.86 -18.80
C ASP A 46 -3.94 6.02 -17.85
N LEU A 47 -2.93 6.65 -17.25
CA LEU A 47 -3.09 7.76 -16.31
C LEU A 47 -3.60 9.03 -17.05
N ARG A 48 -4.56 8.89 -17.96
CA ARG A 48 -5.30 9.99 -18.61
C ARG A 48 -6.04 10.89 -17.60
N GLY A 49 -6.08 10.50 -16.33
CA GLY A 49 -6.58 11.30 -15.22
C GLY A 49 -5.52 12.15 -14.50
N VAL A 50 -4.22 11.89 -14.70
CA VAL A 50 -3.15 12.82 -14.29
C VAL A 50 -3.08 13.90 -15.36
N ASP A 51 -4.08 14.77 -15.28
CA ASP A 51 -4.18 16.06 -15.94
C ASP A 51 -3.85 16.03 -17.45
N GLN A 52 -4.89 15.87 -18.29
CA GLN A 52 -4.80 16.07 -19.75
C GLN A 52 -4.20 17.43 -20.14
N ASN A 53 -4.09 18.38 -19.19
CA ASN A 53 -3.44 19.67 -19.39
C ASN A 53 -1.91 19.67 -19.18
N GLN A 54 -1.33 18.65 -18.52
CA GLN A 54 0.11 18.63 -18.22
C GLN A 54 0.94 17.82 -19.24
N GLY A 55 0.27 17.09 -20.16
CA GLY A 55 0.96 16.33 -21.22
C GLY A 55 1.93 15.28 -20.67
N LEU A 56 1.65 14.73 -19.49
CA LEU A 56 2.48 13.74 -18.81
C LEU A 56 1.91 12.34 -19.05
N GLN A 57 2.61 11.51 -19.80
CA GLN A 57 2.24 10.10 -19.96
C GLN A 57 3.09 9.24 -19.01
N VAL A 58 2.47 8.32 -18.28
CA VAL A 58 3.17 7.36 -17.44
C VAL A 58 2.89 5.96 -17.97
N LEU A 59 3.95 5.24 -18.31
CA LEU A 59 3.92 3.87 -18.78
C LEU A 59 4.41 2.96 -17.66
N VAL A 60 3.69 1.88 -17.38
CA VAL A 60 4.04 0.93 -16.33
C VAL A 60 4.22 -0.44 -16.97
N GLY A 61 5.41 -1.03 -16.87
CA GLY A 61 5.67 -2.36 -17.42
C GLY A 61 4.92 -3.46 -16.67
N SER A 62 5.02 -3.47 -15.34
CA SER A 62 4.27 -4.41 -14.51
C SER A 62 3.88 -3.82 -13.15
N ALA A 63 2.77 -4.31 -12.59
CA ALA A 63 2.32 -3.99 -11.24
C ALA A 63 2.18 -5.30 -10.47
N SER A 64 2.74 -5.33 -9.27
CA SER A 64 2.74 -6.50 -8.40
C SER A 64 2.44 -6.08 -6.98
N PRO A 65 1.82 -6.95 -6.17
CA PRO A 65 1.75 -6.71 -4.75
C PRO A 65 3.15 -6.66 -4.14
N SER A 66 3.37 -5.71 -3.24
CA SER A 66 4.55 -5.65 -2.38
C SER A 66 4.15 -5.92 -0.93
N VAL A 67 5.01 -6.63 -0.20
CA VAL A 67 4.90 -6.75 1.26
C VAL A 67 6.20 -6.21 1.83
N ALA A 68 6.17 -4.94 2.22
CA ALA A 68 7.28 -4.33 2.93
C ALA A 68 7.14 -4.58 4.43
N TRP A 69 8.22 -4.36 5.17
CA TRP A 69 8.24 -4.44 6.64
C TRP A 69 7.10 -3.66 7.31
N LEU A 70 6.67 -2.57 6.66
CA LEU A 70 5.69 -1.63 7.18
C LEU A 70 4.30 -1.82 6.55
N GLY A 71 4.02 -2.96 5.93
CA GLY A 71 2.68 -3.36 5.49
C GLY A 71 2.57 -3.65 3.99
N PRO A 72 1.35 -4.02 3.54
CA PRO A 72 1.09 -4.29 2.14
C PRO A 72 1.18 -3.00 1.32
N GLY A 73 1.69 -3.15 0.11
CA GLY A 73 1.81 -2.10 -0.88
C GLY A 73 1.67 -2.65 -2.29
N ILE A 74 1.93 -1.78 -3.25
CA ILE A 74 1.96 -2.09 -4.67
C ILE A 74 3.33 -1.66 -5.18
N ALA A 75 4.04 -2.59 -5.80
CA ALA A 75 5.28 -2.30 -6.52
C ALA A 75 5.00 -2.27 -8.02
N LEU A 76 5.26 -1.12 -8.63
CA LEU A 76 5.33 -0.91 -10.06
C LEU A 76 6.78 -1.08 -10.51
N ARG A 77 7.00 -1.73 -11.64
CA ARG A 77 8.32 -1.94 -12.23
C ARG A 77 8.35 -1.42 -13.67
N ASP A 78 9.54 -1.02 -14.10
CA ASP A 78 9.79 -0.50 -15.44
C ASP A 78 8.86 0.68 -15.75
N VAL A 79 8.84 1.66 -14.85
CA VAL A 79 7.96 2.84 -14.97
C VAL A 79 8.67 3.90 -15.80
N VAL A 80 8.03 4.34 -16.88
CA VAL A 80 8.57 5.39 -17.76
C VAL A 80 7.63 6.57 -17.74
N ILE A 81 8.13 7.72 -17.29
CA ILE A 81 7.42 8.98 -17.37
C ILE A 81 7.87 9.69 -18.65
N VAL A 82 6.93 10.01 -19.51
CA VAL A 82 7.12 10.71 -20.79
C VAL A 82 6.42 12.07 -20.68
N PRO A 83 7.17 13.13 -20.30
CA PRO A 83 6.65 14.48 -20.34
C PRO A 83 6.58 14.98 -21.80
N SER A 84 5.65 15.87 -22.10
CA SER A 84 5.42 16.41 -23.44
C SER A 84 6.63 17.08 -24.09
N ASN A 85 7.51 17.71 -23.30
CA ASN A 85 8.65 18.51 -23.78
C ASN A 85 10.02 18.14 -23.17
N ASN A 86 10.09 17.10 -22.33
CA ASN A 86 11.32 16.74 -21.60
C ASN A 86 11.78 15.32 -21.91
N PRO A 87 13.06 14.97 -21.62
CA PRO A 87 13.54 13.60 -21.77
C PRO A 87 12.72 12.62 -20.94
N ARG A 88 12.60 11.39 -21.45
CA ARG A 88 11.92 10.30 -20.77
C ARG A 88 12.64 9.99 -19.46
N ILE A 89 11.88 9.90 -18.38
CA ILE A 89 12.39 9.56 -17.05
C ILE A 89 12.11 8.08 -16.84
N HIS A 90 13.17 7.30 -16.65
CA HIS A 90 13.10 5.88 -16.36
C HIS A 90 13.22 5.67 -14.86
N LEU A 91 12.25 4.97 -14.29
CA LEU A 91 12.21 4.54 -12.90
C LEU A 91 12.19 3.02 -12.90
N ASP A 92 13.12 2.41 -12.17
CA ASP A 92 13.26 0.96 -12.12
C ASP A 92 12.13 0.35 -11.29
N ARG A 93 11.81 1.00 -10.16
CA ARG A 93 10.77 0.55 -9.25
C ARG A 93 10.08 1.73 -8.56
N VAL A 94 8.76 1.66 -8.48
CA VAL A 94 7.95 2.58 -7.67
C VAL A 94 7.09 1.76 -6.73
N GLU A 95 7.30 1.90 -5.43
CA GLU A 95 6.51 1.24 -4.41
C GLU A 95 5.60 2.23 -3.69
N LEU A 96 4.30 1.93 -3.72
CA LEU A 96 3.25 2.72 -3.07
C LEU A 96 2.62 1.91 -1.96
N ARG A 97 2.52 2.48 -0.77
CA ARG A 97 1.86 1.84 0.38
C ARG A 97 1.19 2.87 1.29
N PRO A 98 0.20 2.47 2.13
CA PRO A 98 -0.29 3.35 3.17
C PRO A 98 0.85 3.83 4.08
N ALA A 99 0.92 5.13 4.32
CA ALA A 99 1.86 5.69 5.27
C ALA A 99 1.32 5.54 6.70
N TRP A 100 2.21 5.21 7.64
CA TRP A 100 1.91 5.28 9.07
C TRP A 100 1.91 6.74 9.52
N SER A 101 0.76 7.39 9.37
CA SER A 101 0.58 8.82 9.65
C SER A 101 -0.60 9.05 10.60
N PHE A 102 -0.48 10.02 11.50
CA PHE A 102 -1.60 10.45 12.33
C PHE A 102 -2.71 11.15 11.51
N SER A 103 -2.43 11.53 10.26
CA SER A 103 -3.42 12.11 9.33
C SER A 103 -4.63 11.19 9.11
N TRP A 104 -4.42 9.86 9.19
CA TRP A 104 -5.50 8.87 9.10
C TRP A 104 -6.57 9.05 10.19
N PHE A 105 -6.19 9.51 11.39
CA PHE A 105 -7.15 9.80 12.47
C PHE A 105 -8.01 11.04 12.18
N ARG A 106 -7.56 11.90 11.26
CA ARG A 106 -8.31 13.05 10.77
C ARG A 106 -8.98 12.77 9.43
N ALA A 107 -9.09 11.49 9.05
CA ALA A 107 -9.60 11.03 7.77
C ALA A 107 -8.87 11.63 6.54
N VAL A 108 -7.59 11.99 6.71
CA VAL A 108 -6.71 12.43 5.61
C VAL A 108 -5.79 11.26 5.25
N PRO A 109 -6.05 10.55 4.12
CA PRO A 109 -5.24 9.41 3.74
C PRO A 109 -3.82 9.86 3.42
N ALA A 110 -2.83 9.09 3.86
CA ALA A 110 -1.44 9.33 3.54
C ALA A 110 -0.82 8.09 2.88
N VAL A 111 -0.03 8.34 1.84
CA VAL A 111 0.65 7.32 1.05
C VAL A 111 2.15 7.54 1.16
N HIS A 112 2.89 6.47 1.41
CA HIS A 112 4.32 6.44 1.31
C HIS A 112 4.70 5.94 -0.09
N ALA A 113 5.58 6.68 -0.75
CA ALA A 113 6.09 6.39 -2.08
C ALA A 113 7.61 6.24 -2.00
N SER A 114 8.10 5.07 -2.39
CA SER A 114 9.53 4.81 -2.58
C SER A 114 9.79 4.67 -4.07
N ILE A 115 10.74 5.43 -4.60
CA ILE A 115 11.05 5.51 -6.02
C ILE A 115 12.53 5.20 -6.17
N GLU A 116 12.83 4.13 -6.90
CA GLU A 116 14.16 3.69 -7.25
C GLU A 116 14.39 4.03 -8.73
N ALA A 117 15.42 4.83 -8.99
CA ALA A 117 15.79 5.28 -10.32
C ALA A 117 17.29 5.10 -10.54
N PRO A 118 17.78 5.05 -11.79
CA PRO A 118 19.21 4.95 -12.07
C PRO A 118 20.05 6.10 -11.47
N SER A 119 19.42 7.25 -11.18
CA SER A 119 20.02 8.42 -10.55
C SER A 119 20.05 8.37 -9.01
N GLY A 120 19.39 7.39 -8.39
CA GLY A 120 19.28 7.24 -6.94
C GLY A 120 17.84 7.05 -6.46
N ASP A 121 17.70 6.89 -5.14
CA ASP A 121 16.43 6.54 -4.49
C ASP A 121 15.79 7.74 -3.81
N ILE A 122 14.46 7.79 -3.86
CA ILE A 122 13.63 8.83 -3.25
C ILE A 122 12.55 8.16 -2.41
N ASP A 123 12.52 8.47 -1.12
CA ASP A 123 11.44 8.09 -0.21
C ASP A 123 10.65 9.32 0.21
N ALA A 124 9.34 9.29 -0.03
CA ALA A 124 8.43 10.38 0.29
C ALA A 124 7.17 9.88 0.97
N THR A 125 6.54 10.75 1.77
CA THR A 125 5.20 10.55 2.30
C THR A 125 4.31 11.69 1.84
N VAL A 126 3.21 11.37 1.16
CA VAL A 126 2.28 12.33 0.58
C VAL A 126 0.93 12.18 1.25
N GLN A 127 0.36 13.30 1.71
CA GLN A 127 -1.02 13.35 2.17
C GLN A 127 -1.93 13.61 0.97
N LEU A 128 -2.98 12.81 0.83
CA LEU A 128 -3.98 12.96 -0.21
C LEU A 128 -5.07 13.88 0.34
N GLU A 129 -4.84 15.18 0.22
CA GLU A 129 -5.88 16.18 0.51
C GLU A 129 -6.92 16.18 -0.61
N ASN A 130 -8.20 16.33 -0.25
CA ASN A 130 -9.28 16.42 -1.24
C ASN A 130 -9.15 17.80 -1.92
N PRO A 131 -9.10 17.89 -3.26
CA PRO A 131 -9.03 19.17 -3.97
C PRO A 131 -10.27 20.03 -3.77
#